data_AF-A0A9Q4FIR6-F1
#
_entry.id   AF-A0A9Q4FIR6-F1
#
_cell.length_a   1.000
_cell.length_b   1.000
_cell.length_c   1.000
_cell.angle_alpha   90.00
_cell.angle_beta   90.00
_cell.angle_gamma   90.00
#
_symmetry.space_group_name_H-M   'P 1'
#
loop_
_entity.id
_entity.type
_entity.pdbx_description
1 polymer ?
#
loop_
_entity_poly.entity_id
_entity_poly.type
_entity_poly.pdbx_seq_one_letter_code
_entity_poly.pdbx_strand_id
1 'polypeptide(L)'
;QEQALRKLLKHSKAELGDTALILVGDMTRERADALLEENLIDLAAFGQPFIGNPDLVARLKNGWPLTTPDRDSYYGGDAHGYIDYAPYRA
;
A
#
# COMPACT_ATOMS: atom_id res chain seq x y z
N GLN A 1 1.36 -19.80 -3.44
CA GLN A 1 0.89 -18.58 -4.13
C GLN A 1 1.99 -17.51 -4.14
N GLU A 2 2.56 -17.13 -2.98
CA GLU A 2 3.66 -16.14 -2.88
C GLU A 2 4.90 -16.44 -3.75
N GLN A 3 5.36 -17.70 -3.77
CA GLN A 3 6.52 -18.07 -4.59
C GLN A 3 6.28 -17.90 -6.09
N ALA A 4 5.04 -18.13 -6.55
CA ALA A 4 4.66 -17.93 -7.95
C ALA A 4 4.62 -16.44 -8.31
N LEU A 5 4.09 -15.60 -7.41
CA LEU A 5 4.13 -14.14 -7.55
C LEU A 5 5.57 -13.64 -7.65
N ARG A 6 6.45 -14.08 -6.75
CA ARG A 6 7.87 -13.69 -6.78
C ARG A 6 8.56 -14.11 -8.07
N LYS A 7 8.27 -15.32 -8.57
CA LYS A 7 8.78 -15.78 -9.87
C LYS A 7 8.30 -14.88 -11.01
N LEU A 8 7.02 -14.51 -11.02
CA LEU A 8 6.44 -13.59 -11.99
C LEU A 8 7.14 -12.22 -11.94
N LEU A 9 7.26 -11.62 -10.76
CA LEU A 9 7.90 -10.31 -10.58
C LEU A 9 9.36 -10.29 -11.05
N LYS A 10 10.14 -11.32 -10.71
CA LYS A 10 11.52 -11.48 -11.19
C LYS A 10 11.59 -11.52 -12.71
N HIS A 11 10.70 -12.28 -13.33
CA HIS A 11 10.63 -12.37 -14.79
C HIS A 11 10.21 -11.02 -15.39
N SER A 12 9.18 -10.38 -14.85
CA SER A 12 8.73 -9.05 -15.30
C SER A 12 9.83 -8.00 -15.21
N LYS A 13 10.62 -7.94 -14.12
CA LYS A 13 11.77 -7.02 -14.01
C LYS A 13 12.83 -7.28 -15.08
N ALA A 14 13.05 -8.54 -15.45
CA ALA A 14 14.02 -8.89 -16.49
C ALA A 14 13.54 -8.49 -17.89
N GLU A 15 12.25 -8.70 -18.20
CA GLU A 15 11.70 -8.45 -19.54
C GLU A 15 11.35 -6.98 -19.79
N LEU A 16 10.94 -6.23 -18.76
CA LEU A 16 10.42 -4.87 -18.90
C LEU A 16 11.50 -3.78 -18.81
N GLY A 17 12.74 -4.15 -18.53
CA GLY A 17 13.88 -3.22 -18.44
C GLY A 17 13.64 -2.11 -17.42
N ASP A 18 13.69 -0.86 -17.89
CA ASP A 18 13.57 0.35 -17.05
C ASP A 18 12.11 0.72 -16.72
N THR A 19 11.13 -0.08 -17.16
CA THR A 19 9.72 0.18 -16.82
C THR A 19 9.48 -0.07 -15.33
N ALA A 20 9.00 0.95 -14.62
CA ALA A 20 8.69 0.83 -13.20
C ALA A 20 7.54 -0.17 -12.94
N LEU A 21 7.75 -1.09 -12.00
CA LEU A 21 6.75 -2.02 -11.52
C LEU A 21 6.13 -1.55 -10.20
N ILE A 22 4.82 -1.39 -10.21
CA ILE A 22 4.02 -1.05 -9.03
C ILE A 22 3.21 -2.28 -8.61
N LEU A 23 3.34 -2.72 -7.36
CA LEU A 23 2.55 -3.82 -6.81
C LEU A 23 1.54 -3.33 -5.76
N VAL A 24 0.32 -3.85 -5.84
CA VAL A 24 -0.78 -3.60 -4.89
C VAL A 24 -1.39 -4.94 -4.43
N GLY A 25 -2.00 -4.94 -3.25
CA GLY A 25 -2.74 -6.08 -2.68
C GLY A 25 -2.13 -6.52 -1.35
N ASP A 26 -2.93 -6.46 -0.29
CA ASP A 26 -2.56 -6.78 1.11
C ASP A 26 -1.18 -6.24 1.51
N MET A 27 -0.88 -5.02 1.10
CA MET A 27 0.42 -4.40 1.30
C MET A 27 0.54 -3.84 2.72
N THR A 28 1.61 -4.22 3.41
CA THR A 28 2.07 -3.60 4.67
C THR A 28 3.41 -2.92 4.44
N ARG A 29 3.89 -2.13 5.41
CA ARG A 29 5.24 -1.54 5.35
C ARG A 29 6.29 -2.63 5.21
N GLU A 30 6.22 -3.65 6.06
CA GLU A 30 7.19 -4.73 6.14
C GLU A 30 7.24 -5.53 4.82
N ARG A 31 6.07 -5.78 4.23
CA ARG A 31 6.00 -6.46 2.92
C ARG A 31 6.53 -5.58 1.80
N ALA A 32 6.21 -4.29 1.80
CA ALA A 32 6.74 -3.34 0.82
C ALA A 32 8.27 -3.27 0.88
N ASP A 33 8.82 -3.08 2.09
CA ASP A 33 10.25 -3.01 2.34
C ASP A 33 10.97 -4.28 1.83
N ALA A 34 10.46 -5.47 2.17
CA ALA A 34 11.04 -6.74 1.71
C ALA A 34 11.03 -6.89 0.17
N LEU A 35 9.95 -6.50 -0.50
CA LEU A 35 9.85 -6.60 -1.96
C LEU A 35 10.75 -5.59 -2.68
N LEU A 36 10.91 -4.39 -2.12
CA LEU A 36 11.82 -3.35 -2.62
C LEU A 36 13.29 -3.77 -2.43
N GLU A 37 13.65 -4.28 -1.25
CA GLU A 37 15.00 -4.78 -0.94
C GLU A 37 15.42 -5.94 -1.86
N GLU A 38 14.48 -6.80 -2.24
CA GLU A 38 14.71 -7.89 -3.20
C GLU A 38 14.68 -7.44 -4.68
N ASN A 39 14.51 -6.14 -4.95
CA ASN A 39 14.38 -5.56 -6.30
C ASN A 39 13.28 -6.23 -7.15
N LEU A 40 12.17 -6.62 -6.51
CA LEU A 40 11.03 -7.27 -7.18
C LEU A 40 10.01 -6.28 -7.69
N ILE A 41 9.96 -5.09 -7.09
CA ILE A 41 9.08 -3.98 -7.43
C ILE A 41 9.87 -2.68 -7.28
N ASP A 42 9.40 -1.62 -7.91
CA ASP A 42 9.97 -0.27 -7.78
C ASP A 42 9.12 0.59 -6.84
N LEU A 43 7.83 0.30 -6.75
CA LEU A 43 6.87 1.05 -5.93
C LEU A 43 5.84 0.10 -5.30
N ALA A 44 5.50 0.38 -4.05
CA ALA A 44 4.40 -0.27 -3.35
C ALA A 44 3.16 0.65 -3.33
N ALA A 45 2.01 0.11 -3.71
CA ALA A 45 0.74 0.82 -3.67
C ALA A 45 -0.16 0.31 -2.53
N PHE A 46 -0.89 1.24 -1.92
CA PHE A 46 -1.77 1.00 -0.79
C PHE A 46 -3.18 1.52 -1.12
N GLY A 47 -4.18 0.65 -0.99
CA GLY A 47 -5.59 1.02 -1.21
C GLY A 47 -6.31 1.29 0.10
N GLN A 48 -6.82 0.23 0.74
CA GLN A 48 -7.59 0.33 1.98
C GLN A 48 -6.89 1.13 3.09
N PRO A 49 -5.57 0.98 3.35
CA PRO A 49 -4.90 1.80 4.36
C PRO A 49 -4.99 3.30 4.07
N PHE A 50 -5.01 3.72 2.80
CA PHE A 50 -5.10 5.14 2.45
C PHE A 50 -6.50 5.72 2.68
N ILE A 51 -7.56 4.90 2.62
CA ILE A 51 -8.94 5.35 2.87
C ILE A 51 -9.05 5.91 4.30
N GLY A 52 -8.57 5.17 5.30
CA GLY A 52 -8.68 5.57 6.71
C GLY A 52 -7.57 6.49 7.21
N ASN A 53 -6.53 6.74 6.40
CA ASN A 53 -5.31 7.43 6.83
C ASN A 53 -4.88 8.43 5.75
N PRO A 54 -5.40 9.67 5.76
CA PRO A 54 -5.02 10.68 4.75
C PRO A 54 -3.52 11.01 4.80
N ASP A 55 -2.88 10.75 5.94
CA ASP A 55 -1.47 10.93 6.24
C ASP A 55 -0.66 9.62 6.23
N LEU A 56 -1.14 8.56 5.54
CA LEU A 56 -0.56 7.21 5.56
C LEU A 56 0.96 7.21 5.39
N VAL A 57 1.50 7.97 4.45
CA VAL A 57 2.96 8.04 4.20
C VAL A 57 3.73 8.46 5.45
N ALA A 58 3.24 9.46 6.18
CA ALA A 58 3.86 9.92 7.42
C ALA A 58 3.76 8.85 8.52
N ARG A 59 2.61 8.16 8.61
CA ARG A 59 2.44 7.07 9.58
C ARG A 59 3.38 5.91 9.29
N LEU A 60 3.46 5.47 8.04
CA LEU A 60 4.40 4.40 7.62
C LEU A 60 5.84 4.81 7.92
N LYS A 61 6.25 6.03 7.55
CA LYS A 61 7.62 6.53 7.79
C LYS A 61 7.99 6.51 9.27
N ASN A 62 7.09 6.96 10.15
CA ASN A 62 7.36 7.10 11.58
C ASN A 62 6.96 5.88 12.42
N GLY A 63 6.32 4.86 11.81
CA GLY A 63 5.80 3.70 12.53
C GLY A 63 4.59 4.04 13.42
N TRP A 64 3.79 5.05 13.05
CA TRP A 64 2.59 5.42 13.80
C TRP A 64 1.43 4.47 13.54
N PRO A 65 0.48 4.32 14.48
CA PRO A 65 -0.68 3.45 14.32
C PRO A 65 -1.57 3.85 13.13
N LEU A 66 -2.02 2.86 12.38
CA LEU A 66 -2.97 3.04 11.29
C LEU A 66 -4.41 2.95 11.81
N THR A 67 -5.26 3.83 11.32
CA THR A 67 -6.72 3.76 11.50
C THR A 67 -7.28 2.71 10.54
N THR A 68 -8.05 1.76 11.06
CA THR A 68 -8.82 0.83 10.23
C THR A 68 -10.01 1.58 9.64
N PRO A 69 -10.14 1.65 8.30
CA PRO A 69 -11.29 2.30 7.70
C PRO A 69 -12.56 1.46 7.87
N ASP A 70 -13.71 2.14 7.94
CA ASP A 70 -15.02 1.50 7.87
C ASP A 70 -15.30 1.04 6.43
N ARG A 71 -15.56 -0.25 6.26
CA ARG A 71 -15.83 -0.83 4.94
C ARG A 71 -17.25 -0.55 4.45
N ASP A 72 -18.19 -0.29 5.36
CA ASP A 72 -19.57 -0.02 5.01
C ASP A 72 -19.72 1.36 4.35
N SER A 73 -18.74 2.25 4.53
CA SER A 73 -18.69 3.60 3.95
C SER A 73 -17.92 3.69 2.63
N TYR A 74 -17.43 2.59 2.05
CA TYR A 74 -16.54 2.65 0.87
C TYR A 74 -17.22 3.16 -0.40
N TYR A 75 -18.53 2.92 -0.54
CA TYR A 75 -19.25 3.18 -1.78
C TYR A 75 -20.53 3.94 -1.50
N GLY A 76 -20.77 5.02 -2.26
CA GLY A 76 -21.90 5.91 -2.03
C GLY A 76 -21.69 6.78 -0.78
N GLY A 77 -22.78 7.10 -0.07
CA GLY A 77 -22.73 7.82 1.20
C GLY A 77 -22.58 9.34 1.07
N ASP A 78 -22.00 9.94 2.10
CA ASP A 78 -21.77 11.38 2.24
C ASP A 78 -20.32 11.66 2.67
N ALA A 79 -20.08 12.65 3.54
CA ALA A 79 -18.75 12.97 4.05
C ALA A 79 -18.17 11.87 4.97
N HIS A 80 -19.05 11.09 5.61
CA HIS A 80 -18.65 10.08 6.59
C HIS A 80 -17.88 8.93 5.96
N GLY A 81 -16.71 8.62 6.50
CA GLY A 81 -15.82 7.59 5.98
C GLY A 81 -15.20 7.94 4.62
N TYR A 82 -15.23 9.22 4.23
CA TYR A 82 -14.62 9.73 3.00
C TYR A 82 -13.65 10.88 3.28
N ILE A 83 -14.10 11.96 3.93
CA ILE A 83 -13.29 13.16 4.22
C ILE A 83 -13.10 13.46 5.70
N ASP A 84 -13.67 12.65 6.60
CA ASP A 84 -13.69 12.86 8.05
C ASP A 84 -12.66 12.02 8.84
N TYR A 85 -11.84 11.21 8.16
CA TYR A 85 -10.68 10.57 8.80
C TYR A 85 -9.62 11.61 9.20
N ALA A 86 -9.27 11.65 10.48
CA ALA A 86 -8.31 12.61 11.00
C ALA A 86 -6.84 12.15 10.78
N PRO A 87 -5.92 13.09 10.46
CA PRO A 87 -4.48 12.83 10.53
C PRO A 87 -4.03 12.43 11.94
N TYR A 88 -2.96 11.65 12.05
CA TYR A 88 -2.36 11.32 13.34
C TYR A 88 -1.76 12.57 13.99
N ARG A 89 -1.90 12.66 15.32
CA ARG A 89 -1.29 13.71 16.14
C ARG A 89 -0.29 13.03 17.08
N ALA A 90 0.99 13.33 16.87
CA ALA A 90 2.11 12.85 17.68
C ALA A 90 2.12 13.47 19.09
#